data_AF-A0A133S139-F1
#
_entry.id   AF-A0A133S139-F1
#
_cell.length_a   1.000
_cell.length_b   1.000
_cell.length_c   1.000
_cell.angle_alpha   90.00
_cell.angle_beta   90.00
_cell.angle_gamma   90.00
#
_symmetry.space_group_name_H-M   'P 1'
#
loop_
_entity.id
_entity.type
_entity.pdbx_description
1 polymer ?
#
loop_
_entity_poly.entity_id
_entity_poly.type
_entity_poly.pdbx_seq_one_letter_code
_entity_poly.pdbx_strand_id
1 'polypeptide(L)'
;MTANYSTREYREKLYDDLHVRLRDTAILMCAIFIASIGLNMNSTAVIIGAMLISPLMTPIVGLGFGLAIFDTRLIKQSLEVLLTQVLVSLLVSTLYFWISPLSYESSELIAR
;
A
#
# COMPACT_ATOMS: atom_id res chain seq x y z
N MET A 1 25.36 6.02 15.72
CA MET A 1 24.96 7.31 15.12
C MET A 1 23.48 7.53 15.41
N THR A 2 23.15 8.24 16.49
CA THR A 2 21.78 8.68 16.78
C THR A 2 21.51 9.93 15.95
N ALA A 3 20.86 9.76 14.80
CA ALA A 3 20.43 10.89 13.98
C ALA A 3 19.33 11.65 14.72
N ASN A 4 19.68 12.82 15.25
CA ASN A 4 18.74 13.71 15.94
C ASN A 4 18.07 14.58 14.87
N TYR A 5 17.10 14.00 14.14
CA TYR A 5 16.38 14.72 13.10
C TYR A 5 15.57 15.87 13.71
N SER A 6 15.80 17.09 13.23
CA SER A 6 14.88 18.19 13.51
C SER A 6 13.55 17.90 12.82
N THR A 7 12.43 18.19 13.47
CA THR A 7 11.06 17.97 12.95
C THR A 7 10.86 18.52 11.53
N ARG A 8 11.60 19.57 11.18
CA ARG A 8 11.61 20.17 9.82
C ARG A 8 12.28 19.28 8.77
N GLU A 9 13.41 18.67 9.09
CA GLU A 9 14.16 17.80 8.17
C GLU A 9 13.37 16.51 7.90
N TYR A 10 12.74 15.95 8.95
CA TYR A 10 11.89 14.78 8.80
C TYR A 10 10.69 15.06 7.90
N ARG A 11 10.04 16.23 8.08
CA ARG A 11 8.95 16.69 7.22
C ARG A 11 9.38 16.81 5.76
N GLU A 12 10.54 17.42 5.49
CA GLU A 12 11.04 17.60 4.13
C GLU A 12 11.34 16.27 3.44
N LYS A 13 11.97 15.32 4.16
CA LYS A 13 12.18 13.97 3.63
C LYS A 13 10.87 13.26 3.30
N LEU A 14 9.90 13.35 4.21
CA LEU A 14 8.60 12.73 4.02
C LEU A 14 7.88 13.34 2.81
N TYR A 15 7.98 14.65 2.63
CA TYR A 15 7.43 15.38 1.47
C TYR A 15 8.11 14.96 0.16
N ASP A 16 9.44 14.79 0.17
CA ASP A 16 10.23 14.34 -0.99
C ASP A 16 9.95 12.88 -1.36
N ASP A 17 9.66 12.03 -0.37
CA ASP A 17 9.29 10.64 -0.60
C ASP A 17 7.81 10.44 -1.00
N LEU A 18 6.96 11.45 -0.78
CA LEU A 18 5.54 11.48 -1.11
C LEU A 18 5.28 11.76 -2.59
N HIS A 19 5.96 11.04 -3.47
CA HIS A 19 5.76 11.14 -4.90
C HIS A 19 5.30 9.80 -5.48
N VAL A 20 4.35 9.86 -6.42
CA VAL A 20 3.90 8.68 -7.16
C VAL A 20 5.04 8.25 -8.09
N ARG A 21 5.88 7.32 -7.61
CA ARG A 21 6.92 6.71 -8.42
C ARG A 21 6.34 5.49 -9.13
N LEU A 22 6.58 5.40 -10.44
CA LEU A 22 6.20 4.23 -11.24
C LEU A 22 6.78 2.93 -10.66
N ARG A 23 7.99 3.00 -10.11
CA ARG A 23 8.65 1.89 -9.42
C ARG A 23 7.83 1.35 -8.24
N ASP A 24 7.35 2.25 -7.39
CA ASP A 24 6.58 1.87 -6.19
C ASP A 24 5.21 1.30 -6.59
N THR A 25 4.61 1.85 -7.65
CA THR A 25 3.36 1.36 -8.22
C THR A 25 3.52 -0.03 -8.86
N ALA A 26 4.64 -0.30 -9.54
CA ALA A 26 4.95 -1.61 -10.11
C ALA A 26 5.18 -2.66 -9.00
N ILE A 27 5.92 -2.30 -7.94
CA ILE A 27 6.11 -3.17 -6.78
C ILE A 27 4.76 -3.48 -6.12
N LEU A 28 3.91 -2.46 -5.95
CA LEU A 28 2.56 -2.63 -5.41
C LEU A 28 1.73 -3.58 -6.28
N MET A 29 1.76 -3.41 -7.61
CA MET A 29 1.06 -4.29 -8.55
C MET A 29 1.51 -5.75 -8.39
N CYS A 30 2.82 -6.00 -8.31
CA CYS A 30 3.37 -7.33 -8.04
C CYS A 30 2.93 -7.87 -6.68
N ALA A 31 2.96 -7.05 -5.62
CA ALA A 31 2.52 -7.45 -4.28
C ALA A 31 1.05 -7.86 -4.26
N ILE A 32 0.16 -7.12 -4.93
CA ILE A 32 -1.27 -7.46 -5.03
C ILE A 32 -1.48 -8.75 -5.83
N PHE A 33 -0.70 -8.98 -6.88
CA PHE A 33 -0.75 -10.23 -7.64
C PHE A 33 -0.35 -11.42 -6.76
N ILE A 34 0.76 -11.31 -6.02
CA ILE A 34 1.23 -12.33 -5.07
C ILE A 34 0.21 -12.53 -3.95
N ALA A 35 -0.37 -11.46 -3.40
CA ALA A 35 -1.40 -11.55 -2.37
C ALA A 35 -2.65 -12.28 -2.88
N SER A 36 -3.05 -12.04 -4.12
CA SER A 36 -4.20 -12.71 -4.74
C SER A 36 -3.94 -14.21 -4.96
N ILE A 37 -2.72 -14.57 -5.38
CA ILE A 37 -2.28 -15.98 -5.42
C ILE A 37 -2.26 -16.59 -4.01
N GLY A 38 -1.75 -15.85 -3.02
CA GLY A 38 -1.70 -16.28 -1.62
C GLY A 38 -3.08 -16.55 -1.04
N LEU A 39 -4.08 -15.74 -1.39
CA LEU A 39 -5.48 -15.96 -1.06
C LEU A 39 -6.03 -17.23 -1.72
N ASN A 40 -5.75 -17.45 -3.02
CA ASN A 40 -6.17 -18.65 -3.73
C ASN A 40 -5.54 -19.94 -3.15
N MET A 41 -4.29 -19.85 -2.70
CA MET A 41 -3.58 -20.95 -2.03
C MET A 41 -3.88 -21.06 -0.52
N ASN A 42 -4.79 -20.23 0.00
CA ASN A 42 -5.12 -20.13 1.43
C ASN A 42 -3.87 -20.03 2.35
N SER A 43 -2.84 -19.30 1.90
CA SER A 43 -1.53 -19.21 2.57
C SER A 43 -1.29 -17.84 3.15
N THR A 44 -1.53 -17.72 4.46
CA THR A 44 -1.26 -16.49 5.23
C THR A 44 0.19 -16.03 5.12
N ALA A 45 1.15 -16.97 5.03
CA ALA A 45 2.57 -16.64 4.90
C ALA A 45 2.88 -15.84 3.63
N VAL A 46 2.25 -16.19 2.50
CA VAL A 46 2.41 -15.48 1.22
C VAL A 46 1.76 -14.09 1.29
N ILE A 47 0.60 -13.98 1.93
CA ILE A 47 -0.11 -12.71 2.11
C ILE A 47 0.74 -11.74 2.96
N ILE A 48 1.31 -12.20 4.08
CA ILE A 48 2.18 -11.36 4.91
C ILE A 48 3.46 -10.98 4.14
N GLY A 49 4.04 -11.89 3.36
CA GLY A 49 5.19 -11.58 2.50
C GLY A 49 4.88 -10.44 1.52
N ALA A 50 3.70 -10.45 0.91
CA ALA A 50 3.25 -9.36 0.03
C ALA A 50 3.10 -8.01 0.78
N MET A 51 2.63 -8.03 2.03
CA MET A 51 2.52 -6.82 2.86
C MET A 51 3.89 -6.19 3.14
N LEU A 52 4.93 -7.00 3.38
CA LEU A 52 6.30 -6.52 3.65
C LEU A 52 6.97 -5.84 2.45
N ILE A 53 6.59 -6.22 1.24
CA ILE A 53 7.13 -5.67 -0.02
C ILE A 53 6.43 -4.35 -0.39
N SER A 54 5.23 -4.11 0.13
CA SER A 54 4.37 -3.02 -0.31
C SER A 54 4.85 -1.64 0.17
N PRO A 55 5.03 -0.65 -0.72
CA PRO A 55 5.50 0.71 -0.40
C PRO A 55 4.38 1.63 0.15
N LEU A 56 3.42 1.06 0.89
CA LEU A 56 2.29 1.80 1.47
C LEU A 56 2.66 2.55 2.77
N MET A 57 3.75 2.16 3.44
CA MET A 57 4.12 2.79 4.72
C MET A 57 4.41 4.29 4.60
N THR A 58 5.12 4.70 3.56
CA THR A 58 5.52 6.10 3.35
C THR A 58 4.34 7.08 3.34
N PRO A 59 3.30 6.90 2.50
CA PRO A 59 2.15 7.81 2.50
C PRO A 59 1.31 7.72 3.78
N ILE A 60 1.21 6.56 4.44
CA ILE A 60 0.48 6.41 5.71
C ILE A 60 1.17 7.22 6.82
N VAL A 61 2.50 7.09 6.94
CA VAL A 61 3.29 7.87 7.90
C VAL A 61 3.26 9.37 7.53
N GLY A 62 3.31 9.69 6.22
CA GLY A 62 3.07 11.02 5.67
C GLY A 62 1.81 11.69 6.19
N LEU A 63 0.70 10.96 6.06
CA LEU A 63 -0.63 11.43 6.45
C LEU A 63 -0.72 11.61 7.98
N GLY A 64 -0.28 10.62 8.75
CA GLY A 64 -0.30 10.67 10.21
C GLY A 64 0.56 11.80 10.78
N PHE A 65 1.76 11.97 10.23
CA PHE A 65 2.66 13.06 10.62
C PHE A 65 2.06 14.42 10.23
N GLY A 66 1.54 14.56 9.00
CA GLY A 66 0.86 15.77 8.55
C GLY A 66 -0.32 16.16 9.43
N LEU A 67 -1.11 15.19 9.88
CA LEU A 67 -2.20 15.40 10.83
C LEU A 67 -1.68 15.83 12.21
N ALA A 68 -0.60 15.24 12.70
CA ALA A 68 -0.01 15.60 14.00
C ALA A 68 0.51 17.04 14.05
N ILE A 69 1.04 17.56 12.93
CA ILE A 69 1.53 18.95 12.82
C ILE A 69 0.54 19.91 12.15
N PHE A 70 -0.68 19.46 11.84
CA PHE A 70 -1.70 20.20 11.09
C PHE A 70 -1.21 20.82 9.75
N ASP A 71 -0.30 20.13 9.05
CA ASP A 71 0.21 20.56 7.75
C ASP A 71 -0.68 20.05 6.61
N THR A 72 -1.63 20.90 6.21
CA THR A 72 -2.59 20.59 5.14
C THR A 72 -1.96 20.27 3.79
N ARG A 73 -0.74 20.74 3.50
CA ARG A 73 -0.05 20.44 2.24
C ARG A 73 0.43 18.99 2.24
N LEU A 74 1.09 18.58 3.32
CA LEU A 74 1.59 17.22 3.48
C LEU A 74 0.43 16.21 3.55
N ILE A 75 -0.67 16.57 4.22
CA ILE A 75 -1.89 15.76 4.27
C ILE A 75 -2.47 15.54 2.86
N LYS A 76 -2.62 16.60 2.07
CA LYS A 76 -3.18 16.46 0.71
C LYS A 76 -2.29 15.59 -0.17
N GLN A 77 -0.99 15.80 -0.14
CA GLN A 77 -0.05 15.03 -0.96
C GLN A 77 0.00 13.55 -0.55
N SER A 78 0.04 13.25 0.75
CA SER A 78 -0.02 11.84 1.23
C SER A 78 -1.33 11.18 0.82
N LEU A 79 -2.43 11.91 0.95
CA LEU A 79 -3.75 11.41 0.58
C LEU A 79 -3.85 11.11 -0.92
N GLU A 80 -3.32 11.98 -1.79
CA GLU A 80 -3.30 11.74 -3.24
C GLU A 80 -2.48 10.50 -3.62
N VAL A 81 -1.30 10.32 -3.02
CA VAL A 81 -0.47 9.12 -3.25
C VAL A 81 -1.18 7.87 -2.75
N LEU A 82 -1.75 7.92 -1.54
CA LEU A 82 -2.46 6.80 -0.92
C LEU A 82 -3.70 6.41 -1.74
N LEU A 83 -4.50 7.39 -2.17
CA LEU A 83 -5.65 7.16 -3.05
C LEU A 83 -5.22 6.52 -4.37
N THR A 84 -4.14 7.01 -4.98
CA THR A 84 -3.63 6.43 -6.24
C THR A 84 -3.22 4.97 -6.04
N GLN A 85 -2.49 4.66 -4.97
CA GLN A 85 -2.08 3.29 -4.65
C GLN A 85 -3.28 2.38 -4.36
N VAL A 86 -4.27 2.86 -3.61
CA VAL A 86 -5.51 2.12 -3.33
C VAL A 86 -6.30 1.86 -4.61
N LEU A 87 -6.46 2.87 -5.49
CA LEU A 87 -7.15 2.67 -6.77
C LEU A 87 -6.44 1.67 -7.66
N VAL A 88 -5.11 1.75 -7.75
CA VAL A 88 -4.31 0.79 -8.52
C VAL A 88 -4.44 -0.61 -7.93
N SER A 89 -4.36 -0.79 -6.61
CA SER A 89 -4.49 -2.12 -5.99
C SER A 89 -5.88 -2.71 -6.20
N LEU A 90 -6.93 -1.90 -6.13
CA LEU A 90 -8.31 -2.33 -6.38
C LEU A 90 -8.50 -2.72 -7.85
N LEU A 91 -7.96 -1.94 -8.80
CA LEU A 91 -8.01 -2.28 -10.21
C LEU A 91 -7.26 -3.58 -10.52
N VAL A 92 -6.05 -3.74 -10.00
CA VAL A 92 -5.21 -4.94 -10.24
C VAL A 92 -5.86 -6.19 -9.64
N SER A 93 -6.35 -6.11 -8.41
CA SER A 93 -7.05 -7.25 -7.78
C SER A 93 -8.35 -7.56 -8.52
N THR A 94 -9.15 -6.56 -8.89
CA THR A 94 -10.40 -6.77 -9.66
C THR A 94 -10.11 -7.41 -11.01
N LEU A 95 -9.09 -6.94 -11.75
CA LEU A 95 -8.67 -7.54 -13.02
C LEU A 95 -8.18 -8.97 -12.83
N TYR A 96 -7.41 -9.24 -11.76
CA TYR A 96 -6.94 -10.58 -11.45
C TYR A 96 -8.10 -11.53 -11.17
N PHE A 97 -9.04 -11.16 -10.29
CA PHE A 97 -10.23 -11.96 -9.98
C PHE A 97 -11.18 -12.10 -11.18
N TRP A 98 -11.23 -11.11 -12.07
CA TRP A 98 -12.04 -11.19 -13.27
C TRP A 98 -11.46 -12.16 -14.31
N ILE A 99 -10.12 -12.16 -14.48
CA ILE A 99 -9.41 -13.08 -15.38
C ILE A 99 -9.32 -14.49 -14.79
N SER A 100 -9.21 -14.60 -13.47
CA SER A 100 -9.20 -15.85 -12.73
C SER A 100 -10.58 -16.06 -12.09
N PRO A 101 -11.62 -16.40 -12.89
CA PRO A 101 -12.94 -16.66 -12.34
C PRO A 101 -12.81 -17.73 -11.27
N LEU A 102 -13.31 -17.40 -10.08
CA LEU A 102 -13.42 -18.23 -8.89
C LEU A 102 -13.57 -19.73 -9.23
N SER A 103 -12.46 -20.46 -9.26
CA SER A 103 -12.44 -21.91 -9.33
C SER A 103 -12.04 -22.52 -8.00
N TYR A 104 -12.24 -21.80 -6.90
CA TYR A 104 -12.38 -22.37 -5.57
C TYR A 104 -13.04 -21.31 -4.69
N GLU A 105 -14.36 -21.38 -4.58
CA GLU A 105 -15.07 -20.69 -3.50
C GLU A 105 -14.38 -21.12 -2.20
N SER A 106 -13.65 -20.20 -1.55
CA SER A 106 -13.10 -20.48 -0.24
C SER A 106 -14.28 -20.87 0.65
N SER A 107 -14.32 -22.13 1.08
CA SER A 107 -15.37 -22.67 1.96
C SER A 107 -15.56 -21.86 3.26
N GLU A 108 -14.67 -20.90 3.54
CA GLU A 108 -14.71 -19.92 4.61
C GLU A 108 -15.74 -18.78 4.39
N LEU A 109 -16.08 -18.40 3.16
CA LEU A 109 -17.06 -17.35 2.83
C LEU A 109 -18.51 -17.86 2.84
N ILE A 110 -18.71 -19.16 2.62
CA ILE A 110 -20.03 -19.81 2.68
C ILE A 110 -20.37 -20.26 4.12
N ALA A 111 -19.36 -20.44 4.96
CA ALA A 111 -19.53 -20.95 6.33
C ALA A 111 -19.68 -19.84 7.40
N ARG A 112 -19.64 -18.55 7.04
CA ARG A 112 -19.72 -17.42 7.97
C ARG A 112 -20.77 -16.39 7.61
#